data_AF-A0A7V8Z1C3-F1
#
_entry.id   AF-A0A7V8Z1C3-F1
#
_cell.length_a   1.000
_cell.length_b   1.000
_cell.length_c   1.000
_cell.angle_alpha   90.00
_cell.angle_beta   90.00
_cell.angle_gamma   90.00
#
_symmetry.space_group_name_H-M   'P 1'
#
loop_
_entity.id
_entity.type
_entity.pdbx_description
1 polymer ?
#
loop_
_entity_poly.entity_id
_entity_poly.type
_entity_poly.pdbx_seq_one_letter_code
_entity_poly.pdbx_strand_id
1 'polypeptide(L)' 'AAAEGHPASVMDMSFANQALSAEYLVKQKGKLANGVHVLPSEVDQEIASLKLHAMGVKLDVLTPEMLEYMSSWETGT' A
#
# COMPACT_ATOMS: atom_id res chain seq x y z
N ALA A 1 28.10 -14.80 -3.16
CA ALA A 1 27.54 -13.43 -3.05
C ALA A 1 28.54 -12.48 -3.72
N ALA A 2 28.24 -11.98 -4.92
CA ALA A 2 29.19 -11.23 -5.74
C ALA A 2 28.52 -10.09 -6.56
N ALA A 3 27.49 -9.46 -6.01
CA ALA A 3 26.90 -8.20 -6.47
C ALA A 3 25.99 -7.66 -5.35
N GLU A 4 25.89 -6.33 -5.22
CA GLU A 4 25.33 -5.56 -4.09
C GLU A 4 23.82 -5.69 -3.88
N GLY A 5 23.30 -6.92 -3.71
CA GLY A 5 21.89 -7.15 -3.38
C GLY A 5 20.91 -6.46 -4.36
N HIS A 6 19.68 -6.22 -3.89
CA HIS A 6 18.72 -5.43 -4.67
C HIS A 6 19.07 -3.94 -4.56
N PRO A 7 18.92 -3.15 -5.64
CA PRO A 7 19.10 -1.70 -5.60
C PRO A 7 18.33 -1.08 -4.44
N ALA A 8 18.89 -0.08 -3.76
CA ALA A 8 18.28 0.58 -2.61
C ALA A 8 16.84 1.07 -2.88
N SER A 9 16.54 1.44 -4.13
CA SER A 9 15.20 1.84 -4.59
C SER A 9 14.15 0.74 -4.46
N VAL A 10 14.52 -0.54 -4.58
CA VAL A 10 13.62 -1.69 -4.47
C VAL A 10 13.53 -2.18 -3.02
N MET A 11 14.62 -2.06 -2.26
CA MET A 11 14.63 -2.40 -0.82
C MET A 11 13.78 -1.45 0.03
N ASP A 12 13.60 -0.20 -0.41
CA ASP A 12 12.79 0.80 0.29
C ASP A 12 11.30 0.37 0.41
N MET A 13 10.74 -0.28 -0.62
CA MET A 13 9.39 -0.85 -0.53
C MET A 13 9.30 -1.96 0.51
N SER A 14 10.34 -2.80 0.61
CA SER A 14 10.37 -3.89 1.58
C SER A 14 10.47 -3.38 3.01
N PHE A 15 11.27 -2.34 3.25
CA PHE A 15 11.42 -1.75 4.58
C PHE A 15 10.19 -0.94 5.03
N ALA A 16 9.54 -0.21 4.12
CA ALA A 16 8.26 0.45 4.42
C ALA A 16 7.18 -0.57 4.79
N ASN A 17 7.06 -1.66 4.01
CA ASN A 17 6.15 -2.77 4.33
C ASN A 17 6.45 -3.36 5.71
N GLN A 18 7.72 -3.61 6.04
CA GLN A 18 8.10 -4.17 7.35
C GLN A 18 7.79 -3.21 8.51
N ALA A 19 8.08 -1.92 8.37
CA ALA A 19 7.82 -0.92 9.40
C ALA A 19 6.33 -0.75 9.67
N LEU A 20 5.50 -0.67 8.62
CA LEU A 20 4.06 -0.52 8.74
C LEU A 20 3.38 -1.82 9.18
N SER A 21 3.92 -2.98 8.79
CA SER A 21 3.49 -4.28 9.34
C SER A 21 3.75 -4.35 10.84
N ALA A 22 4.91 -3.88 11.31
CA ALA A 22 5.22 -3.83 12.73
C ALA A 22 4.26 -2.88 13.48
N GLU A 23 3.96 -1.72 12.90
CA GLU A 23 2.97 -0.80 13.47
C GLU A 23 1.57 -1.45 13.53
N TYR A 24 1.15 -2.14 12.47
CA TYR A 24 -0.13 -2.87 12.41
C TYR A 24 -0.21 -3.95 13.51
N LEU A 25 0.85 -4.73 13.70
CA LEU A 25 0.91 -5.74 14.77
C LEU A 25 0.77 -5.11 16.16
N VAL A 26 1.36 -3.94 16.39
CA VAL A 26 1.22 -3.20 17.66
C VAL A 26 -0.21 -2.68 17.83
N LYS A 27 -0.80 -2.08 16.79
CA LYS A 27 -2.20 -1.57 16.81
C LYS A 27 -3.23 -2.69 17.00
N GLN A 28 -2.95 -3.90 16.49
CA GLN A 28 -3.82 -5.08 16.58
C GLN A 28 -3.42 -6.04 17.72
N LYS A 29 -2.61 -5.59 18.68
CA LYS A 29 -2.16 -6.40 19.80
C LYS A 29 -3.34 -7.09 20.51
N GLY A 30 -3.28 -8.41 20.60
CA GLY A 30 -4.30 -9.24 21.26
C GLY A 30 -5.55 -9.53 20.42
N LYS A 31 -5.63 -9.02 19.18
CA LYS A 31 -6.76 -9.29 18.26
C LYS A 31 -6.43 -10.30 17.17
N LEU A 32 -5.15 -10.48 16.87
CA LEU A 32 -4.68 -11.45 15.89
C LEU A 32 -4.43 -12.80 16.56
N ALA A 33 -5.00 -13.87 16.00
CA ALA A 33 -4.70 -15.23 16.40
C ALA A 33 -3.27 -15.61 16.02
N ASN A 34 -2.72 -16.65 16.63
CA ASN A 34 -1.42 -17.18 16.21
C ASN A 34 -1.53 -17.74 14.78
N GLY A 35 -0.72 -17.24 13.86
CA GLY A 35 -0.75 -17.67 12.46
C GLY A 35 -0.11 -16.65 11.52
N VAL A 36 -0.13 -16.98 10.23
CA VAL A 36 0.29 -16.08 9.15
C VAL A 36 -0.91 -15.23 8.74
N HIS A 37 -0.75 -13.91 8.79
CA HIS A 37 -1.78 -12.96 8.42
C HIS A 37 -1.32 -12.18 7.20
N VAL A 38 -2.21 -12.03 6.22
CA VAL A 38 -2.00 -11.10 5.11
C VAL A 38 -2.44 -9.72 5.59
N LEU A 39 -1.70 -8.67 5.18
CA LEU A 39 -2.11 -7.31 5.45
C LEU A 39 -3.46 -7.02 4.77
N PRO A 40 -4.38 -6.31 5.44
CA PRO A 40 -5.57 -5.80 4.78
C PRO A 40 -5.20 -4.90 3.59
N SER A 41 -6.01 -4.92 2.54
CA SER A 41 -5.77 -4.16 1.31
C SER A 41 -5.66 -2.65 1.56
N GLU A 42 -6.39 -2.14 2.56
CA GLU A 42 -6.40 -0.74 2.93
C GLU A 42 -5.03 -0.31 3.48
N VAL A 43 -4.40 -1.18 4.27
CA VAL A 43 -3.06 -0.93 4.81
C VAL A 43 -2.06 -0.92 3.66
N ASP A 44 -2.13 -1.89 2.75
CA ASP A 44 -1.23 -1.98 1.58
C ASP A 44 -1.33 -0.73 0.68
N GLN A 45 -2.54 -0.21 0.45
CA GLN A 45 -2.77 1.05 -0.27
C GLN A 45 -2.17 2.26 0.45
N GLU A 46 -2.26 2.30 1.79
CA GLU A 46 -1.64 3.35 2.59
C GLU A 46 -0.11 3.32 2.44
N ILE A 47 0.51 2.13 2.45
CA ILE A 47 1.97 1.98 2.23
C ILE A 47 2.37 2.50 0.85
N ALA A 48 1.62 2.12 -0.19
CA ALA A 48 1.86 2.56 -1.55
C ALA A 48 1.74 4.10 -1.67
N SER A 49 0.72 4.69 -1.06
CA SER A 49 0.51 6.14 -1.05
C SER A 49 1.65 6.89 -0.35
N LEU A 50 2.06 6.45 0.85
CA LEU A 50 3.17 7.04 1.60
C LEU A 50 4.49 6.99 0.81
N LYS A 51 4.76 5.89 0.09
CA LYS A 51 5.94 5.76 -0.76
C LYS A 51 5.91 6.73 -1.93
N LEU A 52 4.80 6.82 -2.65
CA LEU A 52 4.65 7.75 -3.76
C LEU A 52 4.85 9.19 -3.29
N HIS A 53 4.29 9.54 -2.12
CA HIS A 53 4.52 10.83 -1.49
C HIS A 53 6.00 11.08 -1.13
N ALA A 54 6.69 10.09 -0.55
CA ALA A 54 8.13 10.17 -0.25
C ALA A 54 9.00 10.31 -1.50
N MET A 55 8.54 9.80 -2.65
CA MET A 55 9.17 9.98 -3.97
C MET A 55 8.82 11.33 -4.63
N GLY A 56 7.98 12.15 -4.00
CA GLY A 56 7.49 13.42 -4.57
C GLY A 56 6.45 13.23 -5.69
N VAL A 57 5.91 12.01 -5.84
CA VAL A 57 4.84 11.73 -6.80
C VAL A 57 3.52 12.21 -6.21
N LYS A 58 2.76 12.98 -6.98
CA LYS A 58 1.41 13.40 -6.62
C LYS A 58 0.40 12.40 -7.18
N LEU A 59 -0.49 11.93 -6.31
CA LEU A 59 -1.65 11.15 -6.71
C LEU A 59 -2.79 12.11 -7.02
N ASP A 60 -3.36 12.00 -8.22
CA ASP A 60 -4.59 12.68 -8.55
C ASP A 60 -5.77 12.03 -7.83
N VAL A 61 -6.75 12.84 -7.45
CA VAL A 61 -7.98 12.37 -6.80
C VAL A 61 -9.07 12.31 -7.85
N LEU A 62 -9.74 11.15 -7.96
CA LEU A 62 -10.89 11.00 -8.86
C LEU A 62 -11.98 11.99 -8.46
N THR A 63 -12.51 12.72 -9.44
CA THR A 63 -13.67 13.59 -9.21
C THR A 63 -14.92 12.71 -8.96
N PRO A 64 -15.94 13.24 -8.27
CA PRO A 64 -17.21 12.52 -8.09
C PRO A 64 -17.80 12.02 -9.41
N GLU A 65 -17.70 12.82 -10.47
CA GLU A 65 -18.14 12.50 -11.83
C GLU A 65 -17.38 11.31 -12.43
N MET A 66 -16.06 11.23 -12.20
CA MET A 66 -15.24 10.08 -12.65
C MET A 66 -15.60 8.80 -11.91
N LEU A 67 -15.86 8.90 -10.59
CA LEU A 67 -16.31 7.76 -9.78
C LEU A 67 -17.68 7.25 -10.23
N GLU A 68 -18.60 8.16 -10.51
CA GLU A 68 -19.93 7.84 -11.04
C GLU A 68 -19.83 7.18 -12.42
N TYR A 69 -19.00 7.73 -13.32
CA TYR A 69 -18.74 7.12 -14.63
C TYR A 69 -18.20 5.69 -14.51
N MET A 70 -17.21 5.46 -13.64
CA MET A 70 -16.61 4.14 -13.42
C MET A 70 -17.54 3.11 -12.76
N SER A 71 -18.53 3.58 -11.99
CA SER A 71 -19.47 2.70 -11.28
C SER A 71 -20.79 2.50 -12.04
N SER A 72 -21.10 3.36 -13.02
CA SER A 72 -22.29 3.24 -13.86
C SER A 72 -22.10 2.20 -14.97
N TRP A 73 -23.01 1.22 -15.03
CA TRP A 73 -23.11 0.27 -16.15
C TRP A 73 -23.84 0.86 -17.37
N GLU A 74 -24.45 2.05 -17.25
CA GLU A 74 -25.20 2.70 -18.35
C GLU A 74 -24.30 3.41 -19.37
N THR A 75 -23.02 3.63 -19.04
CA THR A 75 -22.07 4.30 -19.92
C THR A 75 -20.99 3.34 -20.44
N GLY A 76 -21.38 2.11 -20.77
CA GLY A 76 -20.53 1.12 -21.42
C GLY A 76 -20.78 1.07 -22.92
N THR A 77 -19.74 1.28 -23.73
CA THR A 77 -19.62 0.63 -25.06
C THR A 77 -19.23 -0.82 -24.89
#